data_AF-A0A929NGH0-F1
#
_entry.id   AF-A0A929NGH0-F1
#
_cell.length_a   1.000
_cell.length_b   1.000
_cell.length_c   1.000
_cell.angle_alpha   90.00
_cell.angle_beta   90.00
_cell.angle_gamma   90.00
#
_symmetry.space_group_name_H-M   'P 1'
#
loop_
_entity.id
_entity.type
_entity.pdbx_description
1 polymer ?
#
loop_
_entity_poly.entity_id
_entity_poly.type
_entity_poly.pdbx_seq_one_letter_code
_entity_poly.pdbx_strand_id
1 'polypeptide(L)'
;PLLYTGELIYKSETRQGKTVILKHQGIHLIVSELADSLRSPSYFKNLGLSLWKADIVTVKNLFPFRYRYLLYNRKTVNVMTPGVTNVDVFALKYTRIPRPIYPLDPMNTWRAP
;
A
#
# COMPACT_ATOMS: atom_id res chain seq x y z
N PRO A 1 -6.90 9.51 -13.11
CA PRO A 1 -5.68 8.69 -13.30
C PRO A 1 -4.44 9.58 -13.22
N LEU A 2 -3.39 9.14 -12.51
CA LEU A 2 -2.12 9.87 -12.47
C LEU A 2 -1.35 9.58 -13.77
N LEU A 3 -1.01 10.61 -14.55
CA LEU A 3 -0.12 10.46 -15.70
C LEU A 3 1.33 10.41 -15.19
N TYR A 4 2.06 9.36 -15.55
CA TYR A 4 3.45 9.17 -15.14
C TYR A 4 4.24 8.60 -16.32
N THR A 5 5.40 9.18 -16.60
CA THR A 5 6.31 8.76 -17.67
C THR A 5 7.72 8.71 -17.11
N GLY A 6 8.51 7.74 -17.55
CA GLY A 6 9.88 7.56 -17.09
C GLY A 6 10.64 6.58 -17.98
N GLU A 7 11.93 6.44 -17.69
CA GLU A 7 12.80 5.45 -18.29
C GLU A 7 12.37 4.04 -17.87
N LEU A 8 12.18 3.13 -18.83
CA LEU A 8 11.91 1.72 -18.54
C LEU A 8 13.21 1.02 -18.13
N ILE A 9 13.41 0.81 -16.83
CA ILE A 9 14.65 0.22 -16.30
C ILE A 9 14.54 -1.27 -15.98
N TYR A 10 13.32 -1.82 -15.99
CA TYR A 10 13.05 -3.24 -15.73
C TYR A 10 11.78 -3.67 -16.45
N LYS A 11 11.80 -4.87 -17.02
CA LYS A 11 10.64 -5.54 -17.62
C LYS A 11 10.82 -7.05 -17.49
N SER A 12 9.89 -7.72 -16.82
CA SER A 12 9.92 -9.17 -16.67
C SER A 12 8.53 -9.73 -16.33
N GLU A 13 8.37 -11.04 -16.44
CA GLU A 13 7.24 -11.76 -15.84
C GLU A 13 7.62 -12.16 -14.42
N THR A 14 6.83 -11.71 -13.46
CA THR A 14 7.01 -12.04 -12.04
C THR A 14 5.80 -12.83 -11.54
N ARG A 15 5.78 -13.17 -10.26
CA ARG A 15 4.60 -13.73 -9.61
C ARG A 15 3.36 -12.85 -9.76
N GLN A 16 3.53 -11.54 -9.95
CA GLN A 16 2.44 -10.59 -10.15
C GLN A 16 2.10 -10.35 -11.63
N GLY A 17 2.51 -11.26 -12.52
CA GLY A 17 2.35 -11.11 -13.96
C GLY A 17 3.39 -10.18 -14.56
N LYS A 18 3.08 -9.61 -15.72
CA LYS A 18 3.96 -8.65 -16.41
C LYS A 18 4.22 -7.46 -15.49
N THR A 19 5.50 -7.25 -15.20
CA THR A 19 5.95 -6.24 -14.25
C THR A 19 6.98 -5.35 -14.93
N VAL A 20 6.79 -4.04 -14.81
CA VAL A 20 7.73 -3.03 -15.31
C VAL A 20 8.09 -2.04 -14.21
N ILE A 21 9.27 -1.44 -14.32
CA ILE A 21 9.68 -0.33 -13.45
C ILE A 21 10.00 0.88 -14.31
N LEU A 22 9.28 1.97 -14.07
CA LEU A 22 9.51 3.26 -14.69
C LEU A 22 10.26 4.18 -13.72
N LYS A 23 11.42 4.68 -14.15
CA LYS A 23 12.26 5.58 -13.36
C LYS A 23 12.14 7.01 -13.86
N HIS A 24 11.83 7.95 -12.96
CA HIS A 24 11.82 9.37 -13.28
C HIS A 24 12.18 10.18 -12.04
N GLN A 25 13.15 11.10 -12.14
CA GLN A 25 13.58 11.98 -11.04
C GLN A 25 13.81 11.24 -9.69
N GLY A 26 14.44 10.06 -9.75
CA GLY A 26 14.71 9.23 -8.56
C GLY A 26 13.55 8.34 -8.09
N ILE A 27 12.33 8.57 -8.58
CA ILE A 27 11.15 7.76 -8.26
C ILE A 27 11.17 6.49 -9.13
N HIS A 28 10.98 5.34 -8.48
CA HIS A 28 10.86 4.04 -9.12
C HIS A 28 9.42 3.56 -9.00
N LEU A 29 8.63 3.73 -10.07
CA LEU A 29 7.24 3.27 -10.13
C LEU A 29 7.19 1.83 -10.64
N ILE A 30 6.80 0.91 -9.75
CA ILE A 30 6.60 -0.50 -10.08
C ILE A 30 5.15 -0.68 -10.53
N VAL A 31 4.95 -1.18 -11.73
CA VAL A 31 3.63 -1.48 -12.30
C VAL A 31 3.54 -2.98 -12.57
N SER A 32 2.48 -3.62 -12.08
CA SER A 32 2.23 -5.06 -12.23
C SER A 32 0.77 -5.33 -12.60
N GLU A 33 0.52 -6.44 -13.28
CA GLU A 33 -0.83 -6.88 -13.65
C GLU A 33 -1.66 -7.29 -12.43
N LEU A 34 -1.03 -7.98 -11.48
CA LEU A 34 -1.68 -8.46 -10.26
C LEU A 34 -1.28 -7.63 -9.04
N ALA A 35 -2.18 -7.60 -8.06
CA ALA A 35 -1.96 -6.88 -6.81
C ALA A 35 -0.87 -7.55 -5.95
N ASP A 36 0.00 -6.72 -5.35
CA ASP A 36 0.88 -7.12 -4.25
C ASP A 36 0.60 -6.28 -3.00
N SER A 37 0.76 -6.90 -1.85
CA SER A 37 0.62 -6.28 -0.52
C SER A 37 1.96 -5.74 0.03
N LEU A 38 3.06 -5.88 -0.72
CA LEU A 38 4.42 -5.43 -0.40
C LEU A 38 4.89 -5.91 0.97
N ARG A 39 4.52 -7.15 1.33
CA ARG A 39 4.71 -7.68 2.68
C ARG A 39 6.18 -7.76 3.11
N SER A 40 7.12 -7.97 2.19
CA SER A 40 8.52 -8.26 2.50
C SER A 40 9.49 -7.42 1.67
N PRO A 41 10.64 -6.99 2.24
CA PRO A 41 11.72 -6.35 1.49
C PRO A 41 12.22 -7.18 0.29
N SER A 42 12.08 -8.51 0.36
CA SER A 42 12.48 -9.41 -0.71
C SER A 42 11.77 -9.12 -2.03
N TYR A 43 10.57 -8.53 -2.00
CA TYR A 43 9.87 -8.10 -3.21
C TYR A 43 10.72 -7.12 -4.03
N PHE A 44 11.22 -6.06 -3.41
CA PHE A 44 12.08 -5.08 -4.06
C PHE A 44 13.41 -5.70 -4.50
N LYS A 45 14.02 -6.54 -3.64
CA LYS A 45 15.29 -7.21 -3.96
C LYS A 45 15.18 -8.09 -5.21
N ASN A 46 14.08 -8.84 -5.36
CA ASN A 46 13.82 -9.70 -6.51
C ASN A 46 13.63 -8.90 -7.81
N LEU A 47 13.25 -7.62 -7.70
CA LEU A 47 13.17 -6.68 -8.81
C LEU A 47 14.49 -5.92 -9.05
N GLY A 48 15.58 -6.29 -8.38
CA GLY A 48 16.87 -5.63 -8.47
C GLY A 48 16.97 -4.30 -7.71
N LEU A 49 15.98 -3.96 -6.89
CA LEU A 49 15.96 -2.74 -6.10
C LEU A 49 16.50 -2.99 -4.68
N SER A 50 17.46 -2.17 -4.27
CA SER A 50 18.00 -2.19 -2.91
C SER A 50 17.29 -1.16 -2.04
N LEU A 51 16.71 -1.60 -0.91
CA LEU A 51 16.11 -0.69 0.07
C LEU A 51 17.15 0.26 0.69
N TRP A 52 18.43 -0.12 0.73
CA TRP A 52 19.50 0.74 1.23
C TRP A 52 19.81 1.95 0.34
N LYS A 53 19.30 1.95 -0.91
CA LYS A 53 19.44 3.05 -1.87
C LYS A 53 18.18 3.90 -1.98
N ALA A 54 17.14 3.59 -1.21
CA ALA A 54 15.87 4.30 -1.23
C ALA A 54 15.74 5.17 0.01
N ASP A 55 15.44 6.45 -0.17
CA ASP A 55 15.12 7.35 0.94
C ASP A 55 13.76 7.00 1.57
N ILE A 56 12.82 6.57 0.74
CA ILE A 56 11.44 6.21 1.13
C ILE A 56 11.00 4.98 0.33
N VAL A 57 10.30 4.06 1.00
CA VAL A 57 9.55 2.98 0.36
C VAL A 57 8.08 3.05 0.77
N THR A 58 7.18 2.87 -0.18
CA THR A 58 5.74 2.78 0.09
C THR A 58 5.34 1.32 0.24
N VAL A 59 4.61 1.00 1.30
CA VAL A 59 4.05 -0.34 1.53
C VAL A 59 2.52 -0.27 1.56
N LYS A 60 1.85 -1.25 0.95
CA LYS A 60 0.39 -1.34 0.91
C LYS A 60 -0.14 -2.21 2.05
N ASN A 61 0.19 -1.83 3.29
CA ASN A 61 -0.13 -2.58 4.50
C ASN A 61 -0.08 -1.68 5.75
N LEU A 62 -1.01 -1.84 6.70
CA LEU A 62 -1.10 -0.99 7.89
C LEU A 62 -0.21 -1.42 9.07
N PHE A 63 0.04 -2.72 9.26
CA PHE A 63 0.70 -3.24 10.47
C PHE A 63 1.72 -4.36 10.18
N PRO A 64 1.34 -5.51 9.56
CA PRO A 64 2.23 -6.64 9.34
C PRO A 64 3.56 -6.35 8.63
N PHE A 65 3.71 -5.29 7.85
CA PHE A 65 5.00 -5.05 7.20
C PHE A 65 6.10 -4.69 8.23
N ARG A 66 5.76 -4.07 9.37
CA ARG A 66 6.76 -3.49 10.29
C ARG A 66 7.80 -4.50 10.78
N TYR A 67 7.38 -5.73 11.10
CA TYR A 67 8.33 -6.76 11.55
C TYR A 67 9.29 -7.22 10.44
N ARG A 68 8.83 -7.23 9.18
CA ARG A 68 9.64 -7.68 8.03
C ARG A 68 10.62 -6.61 7.57
N TYR A 69 10.32 -5.35 7.82
CA TYR A 69 11.14 -4.21 7.41
C TYR A 69 12.04 -3.69 8.54
N LEU A 70 12.04 -4.30 9.72
CA LEU A 70 12.73 -3.80 10.92
C LEU A 70 14.21 -3.46 10.68
N LEU A 71 14.90 -4.26 9.87
CA LEU A 71 16.31 -4.03 9.49
C LEU A 71 16.53 -2.71 8.71
N TYR A 72 15.56 -2.32 7.89
CA TYR A 72 15.66 -1.17 6.97
C TYR A 72 14.90 0.07 7.49
N ASN A 73 13.88 -0.14 8.31
CA ASN A 73 12.90 0.86 8.71
C ASN A 73 13.40 1.68 9.90
N ARG A 74 13.97 2.86 9.63
CA ARG A 74 14.37 3.83 10.66
C ARG A 74 13.19 4.62 11.23
N LYS A 75 12.16 4.85 10.42
CA LYS A 75 10.95 5.58 10.79
C LYS A 75 9.80 5.15 9.89
N THR A 76 8.64 4.90 10.50
CA THR A 76 7.39 4.68 9.77
C THR A 76 6.57 5.96 9.80
N VAL A 77 6.13 6.40 8.63
CA VAL A 77 5.21 7.52 8.47
C VAL A 77 3.92 7.00 7.88
N ASN A 78 2.83 7.05 8.64
CA ASN A 78 1.51 6.71 8.14
C ASN A 78 0.93 7.95 7.44
N VAL A 79 0.61 7.82 6.16
CA VAL A 79 0.05 8.92 5.35
C VAL A 79 -1.40 8.58 5.02
N MET A 80 -2.30 9.53 5.31
CA MET A 80 -3.72 9.41 4.93
C MET A 80 -3.87 9.65 3.44
N THR A 81 -3.96 8.57 2.66
CA THR A 81 -4.22 8.62 1.22
C THR A 81 -5.66 8.22 0.90
N PRO A 82 -6.32 8.80 -0.12
CA PRO A 82 -7.62 8.32 -0.59
C PRO A 82 -7.56 6.86 -1.01
N GLY A 83 -8.63 6.09 -0.75
CA GLY A 83 -8.72 4.70 -1.15
C GLY A 83 -9.85 3.94 -0.47
N VAL A 84 -10.10 2.71 -0.92
CA VAL A 84 -11.18 1.86 -0.41
C VAL A 84 -10.85 1.21 0.95
N THR A 85 -9.59 1.27 1.38
CA THR A 85 -9.14 0.75 2.68
C THR A 85 -8.81 1.89 3.66
N ASN A 86 -9.57 2.99 3.59
CA ASN A 86 -9.34 4.15 4.43
C ASN A 86 -9.70 3.86 5.90
N VAL A 87 -8.91 4.38 6.84
CA VAL A 87 -9.18 4.25 8.28
C VAL A 87 -10.23 5.27 8.77
N ASP A 88 -10.40 6.36 8.02
CA ASP A 88 -11.56 7.23 8.19
C ASP A 88 -12.79 6.57 7.57
N VAL A 89 -13.62 5.98 8.43
CA VAL A 89 -14.84 5.28 8.03
C VAL A 89 -15.87 6.24 7.42
N PHE A 90 -15.87 7.53 7.77
CA PHE A 90 -16.83 8.49 7.20
C PHE A 90 -16.51 8.84 5.75
N ALA A 91 -15.25 8.72 5.34
CA ALA A 91 -14.83 8.92 3.95
C ALA A 91 -15.26 7.80 3.00
N LEU A 92 -15.75 6.67 3.53
CA LEU A 92 -16.17 5.50 2.76
C LEU A 92 -17.68 5.50 2.51
N LYS A 93 -18.08 5.23 1.25
CA LYS A 93 -19.49 5.22 0.84
C LYS A 93 -20.14 3.85 1.08
N TYR A 94 -20.39 3.50 2.34
CA TYR A 94 -21.06 2.24 2.69
C TYR A 94 -22.52 2.24 2.20
N THR A 95 -22.93 1.17 1.51
CA THR A 95 -24.32 1.01 1.02
C THR A 95 -25.01 -0.27 1.49
N ARG A 96 -24.25 -1.26 1.98
CA ARG A 96 -24.74 -2.60 2.35
C ARG A 96 -24.08 -3.10 3.64
N ILE A 97 -24.28 -2.37 4.73
CA ILE A 97 -23.81 -2.75 6.08
C ILE A 97 -24.99 -2.82 7.04
N PRO A 98 -24.92 -3.65 8.10
CA PRO A 98 -25.93 -3.63 9.17
C PRO A 98 -26.03 -2.24 9.81
N ARG A 99 -27.25 -1.82 10.13
CA ARG A 99 -27.57 -0.56 10.81
C ARG A 99 -28.54 -0.84 11.96
N PRO A 100 -28.46 -0.15 13.11
CA PRO A 100 -27.47 0.90 13.42
C PRO A 100 -26.07 0.32 13.69
N ILE A 101 -25.03 1.08 13.36
CA ILE A 101 -23.62 0.73 13.62
C ILE A 101 -22.80 1.98 14.00
N TYR A 102 -22.19 1.96 15.18
CA TYR A 102 -21.24 2.98 15.60
C TYR A 102 -19.94 2.89 14.79
N PRO A 103 -19.31 4.01 14.36
CA PRO A 103 -19.67 5.41 14.63
C PRO A 103 -20.55 6.05 13.55
N LEU A 104 -21.06 5.27 12.60
CA LEU A 104 -21.79 5.79 11.43
C LEU A 104 -23.28 6.09 11.72
N ASP A 105 -23.81 5.61 12.85
CA ASP A 105 -25.10 5.96 13.42
C ASP A 105 -24.94 6.42 14.87
N PRO A 106 -25.76 7.36 15.35
CA PRO A 106 -25.87 7.62 16.79
C PRO A 106 -26.40 6.37 17.50
N MET A 107 -25.74 5.97 18.59
CA MET A 107 -26.16 4.83 19.41
C MET A 107 -26.11 5.22 20.88
N ASN A 108 -27.24 5.08 21.58
CA ASN A 108 -27.35 5.44 23.00
C ASN A 108 -26.95 4.31 23.93
N THR A 109 -27.10 3.05 23.51
CA THR A 109 -26.71 1.86 24.29
C THR A 109 -26.23 0.75 23.34
N TRP A 110 -25.33 -0.10 23.82
CA TRP A 110 -24.94 -1.35 23.16
C TRP A 110 -24.89 -2.46 24.22
N ARG A 111 -25.46 -3.63 23.91
CA ARG A 111 -25.37 -4.82 24.76
C ARG A 111 -25.03 -6.01 23.87
N ALA A 112 -24.07 -6.82 24.30
CA ALA A 112 -23.91 -8.17 23.77
C ALA A 112 -25.13 -9.02 24.18
N PRO A 113 -25.62 -9.94 23.32
CA PRO A 113 -26.59 -10.93 23.73
C PRO A 113 -26.07 -11.81 24.88
#